data_AF-A0A942MIS8-F1
#
_entry.id   AF-A0A942MIS8-F1
#
_cell.length_a   1.000
_cell.length_b   1.000
_cell.length_c   1.000
_cell.angle_alpha   90.00
_cell.angle_beta   90.00
_cell.angle_gamma   90.00
#
_symmetry.space_group_name_H-M   'P 1'
#
loop_
_entity.id
_entity.type
_entity.pdbx_description
1 polymer ?
#
loop_
_entity_poly.entity_id
_entity_poly.type
_entity_poly.pdbx_seq_one_letter_code
_entity_poly.pdbx_strand_id
1 'polypeptide(L)'
;MKEKLLLNWKYIFVGFVSTIVIFLLTIRIFPTSISINGLEIKSNEIAQKKTIYESVKEYFGKKKWVNNLSEKNDEFAFIIEGVNGDFMFLFITDESEREVSLYSVTGGRVLKEKYRELSELLCIENFNRGVGSFGIDTANESVTYSNSLRVGNEPLTLNLIDCLVSDNIQQFDSFLPNLKNYIVPNETDSSKETDIKKIPIENFLYLSI
;
A
#
# COMPACT_ATOMS: atom_id res chain seq x y z
N MET A 1 -36.65 -71.54 27.04
CA MET A 1 -36.32 -70.25 27.70
C MET A 1 -35.48 -69.33 26.78
N LYS A 2 -35.88 -69.15 25.50
CA LYS A 2 -35.16 -68.29 24.53
C LYS A 2 -36.07 -67.37 23.68
N GLU A 3 -37.40 -67.46 23.80
CA GLU A 3 -38.32 -66.63 22.98
C GLU A 3 -38.75 -65.32 23.63
N LYS A 4 -38.51 -65.09 24.92
CA LYS A 4 -38.91 -63.83 25.59
C LYS A 4 -37.92 -62.65 25.39
N LEU A 5 -36.77 -62.87 24.76
CA LEU A 5 -35.72 -61.84 24.60
C LEU A 5 -35.76 -61.10 23.26
N LEU A 6 -36.42 -61.64 22.23
CA LEU A 6 -36.49 -61.00 20.90
C LEU A 6 -37.64 -59.99 20.76
N LEU A 7 -38.63 -60.02 21.65
CA LEU A 7 -39.79 -59.13 21.57
C LEU A 7 -39.47 -57.71 22.07
N ASN A 8 -38.42 -57.51 22.87
CA ASN A 8 -38.14 -56.22 23.50
C ASN A 8 -37.31 -55.25 22.63
N TRP A 9 -36.62 -55.74 21.61
CA TRP A 9 -35.78 -54.89 20.74
C TRP A 9 -36.57 -54.14 19.67
N LYS A 10 -37.70 -54.70 19.21
CA LYS A 10 -38.57 -54.02 18.23
C LYS A 10 -39.24 -52.77 18.81
N TYR A 11 -39.62 -52.78 20.09
CA TYR A 11 -40.26 -51.62 20.73
C TYR A 11 -39.27 -50.51 21.10
N ILE A 12 -38.02 -50.85 21.43
CA ILE A 12 -36.97 -49.86 21.71
C ILE A 12 -36.54 -49.13 20.41
N PHE A 13 -36.47 -49.84 19.28
CA PHE A 13 -36.05 -49.24 18.01
C PHE A 13 -37.13 -48.32 17.40
N VAL A 14 -38.42 -48.67 17.54
CA VAL A 14 -39.54 -47.83 17.07
C VAL A 14 -39.69 -46.56 17.93
N GLY A 15 -39.44 -46.66 19.24
CA GLY A 15 -39.45 -45.50 20.13
C GLY A 15 -38.37 -44.47 19.81
N PHE A 16 -37.15 -44.91 19.49
CA PHE A 16 -36.01 -44.02 19.22
C PHE A 16 -36.12 -43.28 17.88
N VAL A 17 -36.65 -43.94 16.85
CA VAL A 17 -36.86 -43.31 15.53
C VAL A 17 -38.02 -42.29 15.58
N SER A 18 -39.05 -42.56 16.39
CA SER A 18 -40.20 -41.64 16.54
C SER A 18 -39.84 -40.33 17.23
N THR A 19 -39.00 -40.34 18.27
CA THR A 19 -38.59 -39.10 18.96
C THR A 19 -37.61 -38.27 18.12
N ILE A 20 -36.71 -38.90 17.36
CA ILE A 20 -35.77 -38.18 16.48
C ILE A 20 -36.51 -37.52 15.31
N VAL A 21 -37.52 -38.18 14.73
CA VAL A 21 -38.33 -37.61 13.65
C VAL A 21 -39.21 -36.46 14.14
N ILE A 22 -39.78 -36.55 15.35
CA ILE A 22 -40.54 -35.44 15.96
C ILE A 22 -39.61 -34.27 16.32
N PHE A 23 -38.41 -34.52 16.82
CA PHE A 23 -37.42 -33.48 17.14
C PHE A 23 -36.89 -32.76 15.88
N LEU A 24 -36.72 -33.49 14.77
CA LEU A 24 -36.32 -32.90 13.49
C LEU A 24 -37.49 -32.19 12.78
N LEU A 25 -38.74 -32.59 13.02
CA LEU A 25 -39.93 -31.90 12.50
C LEU A 25 -40.27 -30.62 13.30
N THR A 26 -40.00 -30.56 14.61
CA THR A 26 -40.18 -29.33 15.40
C THR A 26 -39.10 -28.29 15.11
N ILE A 27 -37.86 -28.70 14.79
CA ILE A 27 -36.80 -27.78 14.32
C ILE A 27 -37.15 -27.18 12.93
N ARG A 28 -38.00 -27.83 12.13
CA ARG A 28 -38.36 -27.38 10.77
C ARG A 28 -39.64 -26.53 10.68
N ILE A 29 -40.37 -26.30 11.77
CA ILE A 29 -41.66 -25.58 11.74
C ILE A 29 -41.69 -24.35 12.67
N PHE A 30 -40.64 -24.11 13.47
CA PHE A 30 -40.51 -22.84 14.20
C PHE A 30 -39.42 -21.96 13.58
N PRO A 31 -39.77 -20.82 12.96
CA PRO A 31 -38.82 -19.72 12.91
C PRO A 31 -38.73 -19.18 14.33
N THR A 32 -37.81 -19.70 15.14
CA THR A 32 -37.42 -18.99 16.37
C THR A 32 -36.59 -17.80 15.96
N SER A 33 -37.27 -16.75 15.50
CA SER A 33 -36.84 -15.39 15.78
C SER A 33 -36.96 -15.21 17.29
N ILE A 34 -35.91 -15.58 18.03
CA ILE A 34 -35.73 -15.06 19.37
C ILE A 34 -35.35 -13.59 19.17
N SER A 35 -36.36 -12.73 19.20
CA SER A 35 -36.17 -11.29 19.36
C SER A 35 -35.66 -11.07 20.78
N ILE A 36 -34.34 -11.07 20.95
CA ILE A 36 -33.72 -10.46 22.10
C ILE A 36 -33.89 -8.95 21.88
N ASN A 37 -34.89 -8.38 22.54
CA ASN A 37 -35.17 -6.95 22.51
C ASN A 37 -33.87 -6.14 22.70
N GLY A 38 -33.45 -5.41 21.65
CA GLY A 38 -32.48 -4.33 21.76
C GLY A 38 -31.08 -4.54 21.19
N LEU A 39 -30.77 -5.66 20.54
CA LEU A 39 -29.47 -5.88 19.88
C LEU A 39 -29.65 -6.42 18.45
N GLU A 40 -30.44 -5.72 17.63
CA GLU A 40 -30.05 -5.61 16.22
C GLU A 40 -28.83 -4.69 16.17
N ILE A 41 -27.66 -5.25 16.52
CA ILE A 41 -26.42 -4.70 15.99
C ILE A 41 -26.63 -4.78 14.48
N LYS A 42 -26.82 -3.62 13.84
CA LYS A 42 -26.69 -3.48 12.39
C LYS A 42 -25.36 -4.11 12.01
N SER A 43 -25.37 -5.38 11.61
CA SER A 43 -24.21 -6.09 11.08
C SER A 43 -23.72 -5.49 9.76
N ASN A 44 -24.41 -4.45 9.28
CA ASN A 44 -24.05 -3.61 8.14
C ASN A 44 -23.36 -2.29 8.51
N GLU A 45 -23.04 -2.04 9.79
CA GLU A 45 -22.36 -0.80 10.25
C GLU A 45 -20.95 -1.05 10.82
N ILE A 46 -20.37 -2.23 10.57
CA ILE A 46 -18.90 -2.40 10.56
C ILE A 46 -18.50 -2.63 9.11
N ALA A 47 -18.73 -1.63 8.26
CA ALA A 47 -17.92 -1.51 7.05
C ALA A 47 -16.49 -1.29 7.56
N GLN A 48 -15.70 -2.37 7.61
CA GLN A 48 -14.33 -2.34 8.06
C GLN A 48 -13.64 -1.22 7.28
N LYS A 49 -13.26 -0.16 8.00
CA LYS A 49 -12.71 1.05 7.37
C LYS A 49 -11.45 0.61 6.64
N LYS A 50 -11.49 0.79 5.32
CA LYS A 50 -10.39 0.44 4.42
C LYS A 50 -9.07 1.03 4.91
N THR A 51 -8.01 0.23 4.93
CA THR A 51 -6.69 0.70 5.38
C THR A 51 -6.06 1.65 4.35
N ILE A 52 -5.00 2.36 4.75
CA ILE A 52 -4.22 3.20 3.84
C ILE A 52 -3.59 2.33 2.76
N TYR A 53 -2.93 1.23 3.15
CA TYR A 53 -2.33 0.26 2.24
C TYR A 53 -3.33 -0.29 1.22
N GLU A 54 -4.52 -0.73 1.66
CA GLU A 54 -5.56 -1.22 0.75
C GLU A 54 -6.01 -0.14 -0.24
N SER A 55 -6.05 1.13 0.20
CA SER A 55 -6.42 2.29 -0.64
C SER A 55 -5.39 2.53 -1.73
N VAL A 56 -4.11 2.48 -1.37
CA VAL A 56 -2.98 2.65 -2.28
C VAL A 56 -2.86 1.46 -3.24
N LYS A 57 -3.03 0.24 -2.74
CA LYS A 57 -3.08 -0.98 -3.55
C LYS A 57 -4.20 -0.96 -4.59
N GLU A 58 -5.40 -0.52 -4.19
CA GLU A 58 -6.51 -0.35 -5.15
C GLU A 58 -6.16 0.70 -6.23
N TYR A 59 -5.56 1.83 -5.83
CA TYR A 59 -5.17 2.89 -6.74
C TYR A 59 -4.20 2.38 -7.83
N PHE A 60 -3.08 1.78 -7.42
CA PHE A 60 -2.08 1.27 -8.37
C PHE A 60 -2.60 0.08 -9.18
N GLY A 61 -3.44 -0.78 -8.58
CA GLY A 61 -4.08 -1.89 -9.27
C GLY A 61 -4.99 -1.46 -10.42
N LYS A 62 -5.73 -0.35 -10.26
CA LYS A 62 -6.60 0.20 -11.32
C LYS A 62 -5.81 0.81 -12.48
N LYS A 63 -4.67 1.44 -12.19
CA LYS A 63 -3.90 2.19 -13.20
C LYS A 63 -2.96 1.30 -14.03
N LYS A 64 -2.80 0.00 -13.70
CA LYS A 64 -1.97 -0.97 -14.43
C LYS A 64 -0.54 -0.48 -14.70
N TRP A 65 0.14 0.00 -13.66
CA TRP A 65 1.52 0.50 -13.82
C TRP A 65 2.46 -0.66 -14.16
N VAL A 66 3.06 -0.60 -15.35
CA VAL A 66 3.75 -1.73 -16.00
C VAL A 66 5.13 -2.00 -15.40
N ASN A 67 5.76 -0.99 -14.80
CA ASN A 67 7.13 -1.03 -14.28
C ASN A 67 7.18 -1.16 -12.75
N ASN A 68 6.42 -2.07 -12.16
CA ASN A 68 6.44 -2.31 -10.71
C ASN A 68 7.69 -3.11 -10.31
N LEU A 69 8.53 -2.51 -9.45
CA LEU A 69 9.78 -3.10 -8.97
C LEU A 69 9.58 -3.93 -7.69
N SER A 70 8.60 -3.57 -6.88
CA SER A 70 8.35 -4.19 -5.58
C SER A 70 7.01 -3.74 -5.02
N GLU A 71 6.23 -4.74 -4.57
CA GLU A 71 5.13 -4.57 -3.62
C GLU A 71 5.53 -5.38 -2.37
N LYS A 72 6.27 -4.76 -1.47
CA LYS A 72 6.44 -5.27 -0.09
C LYS A 72 5.33 -4.66 0.75
N ASN A 73 4.96 -5.28 1.86
CA ASN A 73 3.70 -5.07 2.58
C ASN A 73 3.28 -3.61 2.87
N ASP A 74 4.16 -2.63 2.71
CA ASP A 74 3.91 -1.20 2.94
C ASP A 74 4.56 -0.27 1.89
N GLU A 75 5.12 -0.81 0.79
CA GLU A 75 5.95 -0.06 -0.16
C GLU A 75 5.63 -0.43 -1.61
N PHE A 76 5.46 0.59 -2.45
CA PHE A 76 5.26 0.48 -3.89
C PHE A 76 6.36 1.26 -4.61
N ALA A 77 7.15 0.57 -5.45
CA ALA A 77 8.26 1.18 -6.18
C ALA A 77 8.09 1.02 -7.70
N PHE A 78 8.32 2.10 -8.45
CA PHE A 78 8.12 2.16 -9.89
C PHE A 78 9.25 2.91 -10.59
N ILE A 79 9.50 2.56 -11.85
CA ILE A 79 10.26 3.42 -12.77
C ILE A 79 9.29 4.28 -13.56
N ILE A 80 9.51 5.59 -13.50
CA ILE A 80 8.76 6.59 -14.25
C ILE A 80 9.60 7.03 -15.43
N GLU A 81 9.04 6.85 -16.63
CA GLU A 81 9.55 7.43 -17.87
C GLU A 81 8.96 8.83 -18.01
N GLY A 82 9.67 9.82 -17.45
CA GLY A 82 9.26 11.22 -17.44
C GLY A 82 9.51 11.93 -18.77
N VAL A 83 9.03 13.16 -18.91
CA VAL A 83 9.29 13.98 -20.10
C VAL A 83 10.76 14.44 -20.14
N ASN A 84 11.35 14.72 -18.98
CA ASN A 84 12.70 15.25 -18.86
C ASN A 84 13.74 14.22 -18.41
N GLY A 85 13.33 12.99 -18.15
CA GLY A 85 14.20 11.86 -17.87
C GLY A 85 13.52 10.78 -17.03
N ASP A 86 14.19 9.65 -16.91
CA ASP A 86 13.70 8.53 -16.12
C ASP A 86 14.11 8.66 -14.65
N PHE A 87 13.22 8.28 -13.76
CA PHE A 87 13.48 8.31 -12.33
C PHE A 87 12.70 7.22 -11.59
N MET A 88 13.13 6.92 -10.37
CA MET A 88 12.41 6.00 -9.51
C MET A 88 11.40 6.77 -8.66
N PHE A 89 10.21 6.21 -8.53
CA PHE A 89 9.15 6.69 -7.67
C PHE A 89 8.84 5.64 -6.60
N LEU A 90 8.77 6.06 -5.34
CA LEU A 90 8.41 5.24 -4.19
C LEU A 90 7.17 5.81 -3.50
N PHE A 91 6.28 4.94 -3.08
CA PHE A 91 5.14 5.24 -2.24
C PHE A 91 5.17 4.31 -1.03
N ILE A 92 5.27 4.87 0.17
CA ILE A 92 5.37 4.15 1.43
C ILE A 92 4.13 4.47 2.27
N THR A 93 3.54 3.45 2.87
CA THR A 93 2.39 3.56 3.77
C THR A 93 2.78 3.23 5.20
N ASP A 94 2.45 4.08 6.15
CA ASP A 94 2.60 3.81 7.59
C ASP A 94 1.22 3.82 8.25
N GLU A 95 0.68 2.63 8.55
CA GLU A 95 -0.62 2.49 9.21
C GLU A 95 -0.56 2.92 10.69
N SER A 96 0.60 2.83 11.33
CA SER A 96 0.78 3.15 12.75
C SER A 96 0.72 4.66 12.99
N GLU A 97 1.42 5.42 12.15
CA GLU A 97 1.42 6.90 12.18
C GLU A 97 0.30 7.51 11.31
N ARG A 98 -0.45 6.65 10.60
CA ARG A 98 -1.45 7.03 9.60
C ARG A 98 -0.88 8.03 8.60
N GLU A 99 0.26 7.71 8.00
CA GLU A 99 0.98 8.58 7.09
C GLU A 99 1.27 7.88 5.76
N VAL A 100 1.36 8.67 4.70
CA VAL A 100 1.92 8.23 3.43
C VAL A 100 3.09 9.10 3.05
N SER A 101 4.14 8.49 2.52
CA SER A 101 5.35 9.18 2.09
C SER A 101 5.67 8.79 0.65
N LEU A 102 5.91 9.81 -0.17
CA LEU A 102 6.21 9.69 -1.58
C LEU A 102 7.62 10.20 -1.82
N TYR A 103 8.39 9.48 -2.61
CA TYR A 103 9.74 9.88 -2.99
C TYR A 103 9.91 9.73 -4.49
N SER A 104 10.42 10.77 -5.15
CA SER A 104 11.01 10.65 -6.48
C SER A 104 12.53 10.75 -6.36
N VAL A 105 13.27 9.88 -7.04
CA VAL A 105 14.73 9.73 -6.88
C VAL A 105 15.40 9.66 -8.24
N THR A 106 16.45 10.46 -8.43
CA THR A 106 17.20 10.49 -9.69
C THR A 106 17.87 9.16 -10.00
N GLY A 107 17.85 8.75 -11.28
CA GLY A 107 18.58 7.56 -11.74
C GLY A 107 20.10 7.72 -11.89
N GLY A 108 20.64 8.92 -11.66
CA GLY A 108 22.07 9.23 -11.75
C GLY A 108 22.70 9.62 -10.42
N ARG A 109 24.02 9.83 -10.46
CA ARG A 109 24.88 10.12 -9.30
C ARG A 109 25.26 11.60 -9.24
N VAL A 110 25.03 12.24 -8.11
CA VAL A 110 25.46 13.60 -7.81
C VAL A 110 26.97 13.64 -7.64
N LEU A 111 27.64 14.56 -8.32
CA LEU A 111 29.08 14.81 -8.16
C LEU A 111 29.37 15.45 -6.80
N LYS A 112 30.29 14.87 -6.02
CA LYS A 112 30.58 15.33 -4.64
C LYS A 112 31.06 16.77 -4.58
N GLU A 113 31.90 17.15 -5.53
CA GLU A 113 32.38 18.52 -5.70
C GLU A 113 31.26 19.53 -6.00
N LYS A 114 30.09 19.04 -6.41
CA LYS A 114 28.90 19.83 -6.70
C LYS A 114 27.90 19.92 -5.55
N TYR A 115 28.10 19.21 -4.44
CA TYR A 115 27.13 19.15 -3.33
C TYR A 115 26.77 20.52 -2.79
N ARG A 116 27.75 21.42 -2.63
CA ARG A 116 27.51 22.77 -2.12
C ARG A 116 26.63 23.57 -3.06
N GLU A 117 27.01 23.64 -4.33
CA GLU A 117 26.29 24.39 -5.37
C GLU A 117 24.87 23.85 -5.56
N LEU A 118 24.72 22.52 -5.55
CA LEU A 118 23.42 21.87 -5.62
C LEU A 118 22.58 22.16 -4.37
N SER A 119 23.16 22.12 -3.17
CA SER A 119 22.42 22.43 -1.95
C SER A 119 21.85 23.85 -1.96
N GLU A 120 22.63 24.82 -2.44
CA GLU A 120 22.18 26.21 -2.59
C GLU A 120 21.00 26.31 -3.59
N LEU A 121 21.08 25.61 -4.72
CA LEU A 121 19.99 25.50 -5.69
C LEU A 121 18.72 24.90 -5.07
N LEU A 122 18.84 23.76 -4.37
CA LEU A 122 17.69 23.09 -3.74
C LEU A 122 17.08 23.93 -2.62
N CYS A 123 17.89 24.69 -1.86
CA CYS A 123 17.38 25.62 -0.86
C CYS A 123 16.49 26.72 -1.50
N ILE A 124 16.91 27.29 -2.62
CA ILE A 124 16.11 28.29 -3.35
C ILE A 124 14.84 27.65 -3.89
N GLU A 125 14.94 26.46 -4.46
CA GLU A 125 13.80 25.72 -5.01
C GLU A 125 12.76 25.42 -3.92
N ASN A 126 13.21 24.94 -2.76
CA ASN A 126 12.34 24.63 -1.62
C ASN A 126 11.72 25.89 -1.00
N PHE A 127 12.43 27.03 -0.99
CA PHE A 127 11.89 28.28 -0.45
C PHE A 127 10.67 28.78 -1.25
N ASN A 128 10.67 28.56 -2.56
CA ASN A 128 9.57 28.97 -3.44
C ASN A 128 8.41 27.97 -3.49
N ARG A 129 8.52 26.87 -2.74
CA ARG A 129 7.62 25.72 -2.87
C ARG A 129 6.75 25.57 -1.63
N GLY A 130 5.45 25.35 -1.85
CA GLY A 130 4.47 25.20 -0.78
C GLY A 130 4.31 23.76 -0.27
N VAL A 131 4.59 22.76 -1.10
CA VAL A 131 4.38 21.34 -0.80
C VAL A 131 5.58 20.54 -1.34
N GLY A 132 6.05 19.60 -0.53
CA GLY A 132 7.20 18.75 -0.84
C GLY A 132 8.55 19.45 -0.72
N SER A 133 9.62 18.66 -0.73
CA SER A 133 10.99 19.14 -0.53
C SER A 133 11.98 18.35 -1.36
N PHE A 134 12.89 19.06 -2.02
CA PHE A 134 14.08 18.46 -2.61
C PHE A 134 15.17 18.23 -1.56
N GLY A 135 15.91 17.14 -1.71
CA GLY A 135 17.05 16.78 -0.86
C GLY A 135 18.17 16.14 -1.66
N ILE A 136 19.34 16.07 -1.02
CA ILE A 136 20.47 15.26 -1.50
C ILE A 136 20.59 14.08 -0.53
N ASP A 137 20.43 12.87 -1.06
CA ASP A 137 20.83 11.67 -0.36
C ASP A 137 22.33 11.49 -0.58
N THR A 138 23.14 11.85 0.41
CA THR A 138 24.60 11.73 0.31
C THR A 138 25.10 10.30 0.36
N ALA A 139 24.30 9.36 0.89
CA ALA A 139 24.66 7.95 0.99
C ALA A 139 24.50 7.25 -0.36
N ASN A 140 23.40 7.55 -1.07
CA ASN A 140 23.13 7.02 -2.40
C ASN A 140 23.58 7.98 -3.53
N GLU A 141 24.17 9.12 -3.16
CA GLU A 141 24.63 10.16 -4.08
C GLU A 141 23.52 10.56 -5.08
N SER A 142 22.28 10.73 -4.61
CA SER A 142 21.11 10.99 -5.46
C SER A 142 20.37 12.26 -5.02
N VAL A 143 19.58 12.82 -5.93
CA VAL A 143 18.61 13.87 -5.58
C VAL A 143 17.27 13.22 -5.36
N THR A 144 16.62 13.61 -4.27
CA THR A 144 15.28 13.15 -3.91
C THR A 144 14.31 14.30 -3.91
N TYR A 145 13.04 14.01 -4.17
CA TYR A 145 11.92 14.89 -3.87
C TYR A 145 10.90 14.13 -3.07
N SER A 146 10.67 14.57 -1.84
CA SER A 146 9.74 13.92 -0.93
C SER A 146 8.47 14.74 -0.74
N ASN A 147 7.36 14.04 -0.55
CA ASN A 147 6.10 14.61 -0.09
C ASN A 147 5.48 13.62 0.90
N SER A 148 4.88 14.10 1.99
CA SER A 148 4.15 13.23 2.90
C SER A 148 2.80 13.81 3.29
N LEU A 149 1.87 12.92 3.62
CA LEU A 149 0.53 13.29 4.06
C LEU A 149 0.13 12.44 5.26
N ARG A 150 -0.16 13.11 6.38
CA ARG A 150 -0.86 12.48 7.50
C ARG A 150 -2.35 12.33 7.17
N VAL A 151 -2.80 11.08 7.14
CA VAL A 151 -4.18 10.69 6.87
C VAL A 151 -4.98 10.77 8.18
N GLY A 152 -5.90 11.73 8.23
CA GLY A 152 -6.80 11.90 9.37
C GLY A 152 -7.76 10.72 9.57
N ASN A 153 -8.82 10.93 10.35
CA ASN A 153 -9.80 9.87 10.63
C ASN A 153 -10.69 9.51 9.43
N GLU A 154 -10.56 10.19 8.30
CA GLU A 154 -11.21 9.81 7.05
C GLU A 154 -10.37 8.80 6.26
N PRO A 155 -10.98 7.97 5.41
CA PRO A 155 -10.23 7.12 4.48
C PRO A 155 -9.43 7.94 3.47
N LEU A 156 -8.25 7.45 3.11
CA LEU A 156 -7.47 8.01 2.02
C LEU A 156 -8.19 7.73 0.68
N THR A 157 -8.74 8.76 0.06
CA THR A 157 -9.51 8.60 -1.19
C THR A 157 -8.58 8.40 -2.39
N LEU A 158 -9.06 7.68 -3.42
CA LEU A 158 -8.30 7.47 -4.66
C LEU A 158 -7.95 8.79 -5.36
N ASN A 159 -8.83 9.79 -5.30
CA ASN A 159 -8.56 11.11 -5.89
C ASN A 159 -7.42 11.81 -5.14
N LEU A 160 -7.34 11.69 -3.81
CA LEU A 160 -6.26 12.29 -3.04
C LEU A 160 -4.93 11.59 -3.34
N ILE A 161 -4.93 10.27 -3.50
CA ILE A 161 -3.75 9.52 -3.94
C ILE A 161 -3.32 9.98 -5.34
N ASP A 162 -4.26 10.13 -6.27
CA ASP A 162 -3.98 10.59 -7.65
C ASP A 162 -3.33 11.98 -7.65
N CYS A 163 -3.85 12.92 -6.84
CA CYS A 163 -3.26 14.25 -6.69
C CYS A 163 -1.84 14.18 -6.11
N LEU A 164 -1.61 13.41 -5.05
CA LEU A 164 -0.29 13.27 -4.42
C LEU A 164 0.73 12.67 -5.39
N VAL A 165 0.36 11.58 -6.07
CA VAL A 165 1.24 10.88 -7.02
C VAL A 165 1.55 11.77 -8.22
N SER A 166 0.53 12.40 -8.81
CA SER A 166 0.70 13.25 -9.99
C SER A 166 1.53 14.48 -9.69
N ASP A 167 1.29 15.15 -8.56
CA ASP A 167 2.10 16.28 -8.14
C ASP A 167 3.54 15.85 -7.89
N ASN A 168 3.78 14.77 -7.13
CA ASN A 168 5.15 14.33 -6.85
C ASN A 168 5.96 14.04 -8.14
N ILE A 169 5.35 13.31 -9.07
CA ILE A 169 5.95 13.01 -10.38
C ILE A 169 6.18 14.28 -11.20
N GLN A 170 5.18 15.15 -11.31
CA GLN A 170 5.26 16.35 -12.12
C GLN A 170 6.34 17.32 -11.59
N GLN A 171 6.36 17.54 -10.27
CA GLN A 171 7.34 18.44 -9.66
C GLN A 171 8.76 17.91 -9.89
N PHE A 172 8.99 16.61 -9.70
CA PHE A 172 10.31 16.03 -9.92
C PHE A 172 10.74 16.07 -11.38
N ASP A 173 9.88 15.60 -12.29
CA ASP A 173 10.16 15.58 -13.72
C ASP A 173 10.45 16.97 -14.26
N SER A 174 9.69 17.99 -13.83
CA SER A 174 9.93 19.38 -14.23
C SER A 174 11.27 19.94 -13.74
N PHE A 175 11.82 19.39 -12.66
CA PHE A 175 13.06 19.84 -12.05
C PHE A 175 14.31 19.14 -12.63
N LEU A 176 14.16 17.93 -13.19
CA LEU A 176 15.27 17.16 -13.78
C LEU A 176 16.19 17.97 -14.73
N PRO A 177 15.70 18.89 -15.59
CA PRO A 177 16.56 19.69 -16.45
C PRO A 177 17.60 20.52 -15.68
N ASN A 178 17.27 20.97 -14.46
CA ASN A 178 18.17 21.76 -13.63
C ASN A 178 19.31 20.91 -13.05
N LEU A 179 19.17 19.60 -13.02
CA LEU A 179 20.14 18.66 -12.46
C LEU A 179 21.23 18.22 -13.44
N LYS A 180 21.10 18.54 -14.74
CA LYS A 180 21.99 18.05 -15.81
C LYS A 180 23.49 18.33 -15.58
N ASN A 181 23.82 19.42 -14.89
CA ASN A 181 25.22 19.80 -14.61
C ASN A 181 25.74 19.29 -13.27
N TYR A 182 24.88 18.66 -12.47
CA TYR A 182 25.18 18.19 -11.12
C TYR A 182 25.23 16.67 -11.03
N ILE A 183 24.59 15.99 -11.99
CA ILE A 183 24.39 14.55 -12.00
C ILE A 183 25.06 13.95 -13.23
N VAL A 184 25.81 12.87 -13.02
CA VAL A 184 26.28 11.99 -14.08
C VAL A 184 25.40 10.74 -14.13
N PRO A 185 25.19 10.14 -15.31
CA PRO A 185 24.58 8.82 -15.37
C PRO A 185 25.34 7.87 -14.44
N ASN A 186 24.63 6.96 -13.76
CA ASN A 186 25.29 5.92 -13.01
C ASN A 186 26.18 5.12 -13.98
N GLU A 187 27.51 5.22 -13.82
CA GLU A 187 28.45 4.45 -14.63
C GLU A 187 28.15 2.97 -14.40
N THR A 188 27.60 2.35 -15.43
CA THR A 188 27.53 0.91 -15.50
C THR A 188 28.60 0.50 -16.48
N ASP A 189 29.58 -0.30 -16.03
CA ASP A 189 30.37 -1.14 -16.93
C ASP A 189 29.45 -1.67 -18.02
N SER A 190 29.83 -1.46 -19.29
CA SER A 190 29.05 -1.74 -20.52
C SER A 190 28.54 -3.19 -20.71
N SER A 191 28.60 -4.02 -19.66
CA SER A 191 28.00 -5.35 -19.55
C SER A 191 26.69 -5.39 -18.75
N LYS A 192 26.22 -4.29 -18.16
CA LYS A 192 24.95 -4.24 -17.43
C LYS A 192 24.14 -3.01 -17.84
N GLU A 193 22.96 -3.30 -18.38
CA GLU A 193 21.85 -2.40 -18.65
C GLU A 193 21.61 -1.44 -17.47
N THR A 194 21.14 -0.22 -17.78
CA THR A 194 20.80 0.87 -16.85
C THR A 194 19.71 0.43 -15.86
N ASP A 195 20.09 -0.36 -14.86
CA ASP A 195 19.13 -0.89 -13.91
C ASP A 195 18.92 0.11 -12.79
N ILE A 196 18.06 1.12 -13.04
CA ILE A 196 17.33 1.81 -11.96
C ILE A 196 16.60 0.75 -11.08
N LYS A 197 16.36 -0.44 -11.64
CA LYS A 197 15.89 -1.67 -10.97
C LYS A 197 16.83 -2.25 -9.91
N LYS A 198 18.10 -1.83 -9.84
CA LYS A 198 19.11 -2.36 -8.89
C LYS A 198 19.35 -1.47 -7.70
N ILE A 199 18.74 -0.28 -7.60
CA ILE A 199 18.85 0.52 -6.39
C ILE A 199 18.13 -0.25 -5.28
N PRO A 200 18.84 -0.73 -4.24
CA PRO A 200 18.19 -1.49 -3.18
C PRO A 200 17.18 -0.56 -2.50
N ILE A 201 15.90 -0.93 -2.54
CA ILE A 201 14.83 -0.18 -1.86
C ILE A 201 15.17 -0.01 -0.37
N GLU A 202 15.88 -0.99 0.18
CA GLU A 202 16.38 -1.03 1.55
C GLU A 202 17.34 0.12 1.90
N ASN A 203 17.97 0.75 0.90
CA ASN A 203 18.84 1.91 1.12
C ASN A 203 18.06 3.23 1.29
N PHE A 204 16.76 3.27 0.97
CA PHE A 204 15.90 4.43 1.22
C PHE A 204 15.26 4.40 2.62
N LEU A 205 15.39 3.29 3.36
CA LEU A 205 14.92 3.18 4.75
C LEU A 205 15.62 4.16 5.71
N TYR A 206 16.74 4.77 5.28
CA TYR A 206 17.41 5.84 6.04
C TYR A 206 16.73 7.22 5.90
N LEU A 207 15.73 7.38 5.02
CA LEU A 207 14.97 8.62 4.85
C LEU A 207 13.82 8.78 5.87
N SER A 208 13.58 7.77 6.70
CA SER A 208 12.45 7.69 7.64
C SER A 208 12.83 7.93 9.12
N ILE A 209 14.01 8.51 9.40
CA ILE A 209 14.48 8.76 10.78
C ILE A 209 14.15 10.20 11.21
#